data_AF-A0A960VH17-F1
#
_entry.id   AF-A0A960VH17-F1
#
_cell.length_a   1.000
_cell.length_b   1.000
_cell.length_c   1.000
_cell.angle_alpha   90.00
_cell.angle_beta   90.00
_cell.angle_gamma   90.00
#
_symmetry.space_group_name_H-M   'P 1'
#
loop_
_entity.id
_entity.type
_entity.pdbx_description
1 polymer ?
#
loop_
_entity_poly.entity_id
_entity_poly.type
_entity_poly.pdbx_seq_one_letter_code
_entity_poly.pdbx_strand_id
1 'polypeptide(L)'
;MSRSASAGGRRSGPPVSSCDCRDCRAACLNSPGWFRPGQVKALAIHLGESIEDVFRARLAVGVTAMPDGSLRHGVMPHKLRDGKKPGSVWTLEELARPGRCVFYDRGVCTIYPVRPEECARMIHGARDAEAVAVRRAIVGHWTPQALAPFAALTGVRLFGAPPAGAAGKAGPGRKPTGKGPAGKGPAAESGARRAVRPRPPRRGSR
;
A
#
# COMPACT_ATOMS: atom_id res chain seq x y z
N MET A 1 34.54 27.09 -30.71
CA MET A 1 33.18 26.57 -30.48
C MET A 1 33.16 25.89 -29.10
N SER A 2 32.91 26.66 -28.04
CA SER A 2 32.96 26.19 -26.65
C SER A 2 31.59 25.64 -26.23
N ARG A 3 31.53 24.34 -25.89
CA ARG A 3 30.33 23.72 -25.32
C ARG A 3 30.30 24.00 -23.83
N SER A 4 29.43 24.90 -23.39
CA SER A 4 29.11 25.10 -21.98
C SER A 4 28.40 23.87 -21.43
N ALA A 5 29.08 23.14 -20.56
CA ALA A 5 28.50 22.06 -19.77
C ALA A 5 27.64 22.66 -18.65
N SER A 6 26.31 22.60 -18.79
CA SER A 6 25.39 22.94 -17.71
C SER A 6 25.45 21.87 -16.63
N ALA A 7 26.21 22.15 -15.57
CA ALA A 7 26.18 21.38 -14.33
C ALA A 7 24.76 21.44 -13.74
N GLY A 8 24.04 20.32 -13.81
CA GLY A 8 22.73 20.14 -13.19
C GLY A 8 22.85 20.21 -11.67
N GLY A 9 22.73 21.41 -11.12
CA GLY A 9 22.59 21.62 -9.68
C GLY A 9 21.35 20.88 -9.16
N ARG A 10 21.59 19.89 -8.30
CA ARG A 10 20.52 19.21 -7.55
C ARG A 10 19.85 20.27 -6.68
N ARG A 11 18.64 20.68 -7.05
CA ARG A 11 17.86 21.63 -6.25
C ARG A 11 17.41 20.92 -4.98
N SER A 12 18.08 21.22 -3.87
CA SER A 12 17.59 20.95 -2.52
C SER A 12 16.45 21.92 -2.20
N GLY A 13 15.33 21.79 -2.91
CA GLY A 13 14.12 22.54 -2.59
C GLY A 13 13.53 22.06 -1.26
N PRO A 14 12.71 22.89 -0.58
CA PRO A 14 11.94 22.45 0.58
C PRO A 14 11.11 21.20 0.21
N PRO A 15 10.79 20.30 1.16
CA PRO A 15 9.97 19.14 0.87
C PRO A 15 8.67 19.64 0.24
N VAL A 16 8.47 19.32 -1.04
CA VAL A 16 7.21 19.60 -1.71
C VAL A 16 6.09 19.03 -0.82
N SER A 17 5.14 19.88 -0.46
CA SER A 17 3.99 19.51 0.36
C SER A 17 2.77 19.15 -0.49
N SER A 18 2.93 19.17 -1.82
CA SER A 18 1.88 18.97 -2.81
C SER A 18 2.34 18.08 -3.96
N CYS A 19 1.40 17.28 -4.49
CA CYS A 19 1.55 16.50 -5.73
C CYS A 19 1.10 17.33 -6.97
N ASP A 20 1.43 18.62 -7.04
CA ASP A 20 0.93 19.49 -8.09
C ASP A 20 1.76 19.48 -9.38
N CYS A 21 2.97 18.91 -9.36
CA CYS A 21 3.82 18.80 -10.55
C CYS A 21 3.26 17.80 -11.58
N ARG A 22 3.63 17.97 -12.85
CA ARG A 22 3.17 17.14 -13.98
C ARG A 22 3.40 15.64 -13.71
N ASP A 23 4.57 15.28 -13.19
CA ASP A 23 4.96 13.88 -12.97
C ASP A 23 4.13 13.22 -11.87
N CYS A 24 3.88 13.93 -10.76
CA CYS A 24 3.03 13.43 -9.67
C CYS A 24 1.59 13.21 -10.13
N ARG A 25 1.03 14.15 -10.91
CA ARG A 25 -0.31 13.99 -11.51
C ARG A 25 -0.33 12.81 -12.47
N ALA A 26 0.68 12.67 -13.33
CA ALA A 26 0.78 11.55 -14.26
C ALA A 26 0.86 10.20 -13.54
N ALA A 27 1.65 10.09 -12.46
CA ALA A 27 1.71 8.89 -11.64
C ALA A 27 0.34 8.56 -11.03
N CYS A 28 -0.34 9.56 -10.45
CA CYS A 28 -1.68 9.41 -9.90
C CYS A 28 -2.74 9.02 -10.94
N LEU A 29 -2.55 9.35 -12.22
CA LEU A 29 -3.48 9.03 -13.30
C LEU A 29 -3.23 7.66 -13.96
N ASN A 30 -2.05 7.04 -13.75
CA ASN A 30 -1.65 5.83 -14.48
C ASN A 30 -1.29 4.66 -13.56
N SER A 31 -0.46 4.91 -12.55
CA SER A 31 0.19 3.87 -11.74
C SER A 31 0.36 4.37 -10.30
N PRO A 32 -0.62 4.15 -9.43
CA PRO A 32 -0.41 4.38 -8.01
C PRO A 32 0.77 3.52 -7.51
N GLY A 33 1.57 4.12 -6.63
CA GLY A 33 2.73 3.46 -6.05
C GLY A 33 2.36 2.43 -4.98
N TRP A 34 3.35 1.65 -4.56
CA TRP A 34 3.16 0.53 -3.64
C TRP A 34 3.52 0.90 -2.21
N PHE A 35 2.74 0.40 -1.25
CA PHE A 35 2.98 0.59 0.18
C PHE A 35 4.04 -0.39 0.69
N ARG A 36 4.80 0.00 1.70
CA ARG A 36 5.50 -0.92 2.60
C ARG A 36 4.51 -1.50 3.63
N PRO A 37 4.79 -2.67 4.23
CA PRO A 37 3.90 -3.32 5.19
C PRO A 37 3.35 -2.42 6.30
N GLY A 38 4.19 -1.57 6.91
CA GLY A 38 3.77 -0.66 7.98
C GLY A 38 2.96 0.56 7.51
N GLN A 39 3.02 0.94 6.23
CA GLN A 39 2.38 2.18 5.76
C GLN A 39 0.86 2.07 5.67
N VAL A 40 0.31 0.87 5.46
CA VAL A 40 -1.15 0.68 5.41
C VAL A 40 -1.81 1.04 6.74
N LYS A 41 -1.14 0.75 7.87
CA LYS A 41 -1.61 1.19 9.20
C LYS A 41 -1.61 2.71 9.34
N ALA A 42 -0.55 3.38 8.87
CA ALA A 42 -0.48 4.84 8.89
C ALA A 42 -1.57 5.48 8.03
N LEU A 43 -1.85 4.90 6.86
CA LEU A 43 -2.97 5.30 6.00
C LEU A 43 -4.32 5.15 6.72
N ALA A 44 -4.57 4.00 7.34
CA ALA A 44 -5.82 3.74 8.07
C ALA A 44 -6.05 4.76 9.19
N ILE A 45 -5.00 5.04 9.98
CA ILE A 45 -5.03 6.08 11.02
C ILE A 45 -5.33 7.46 10.42
N HIS A 46 -4.68 7.81 9.30
CA HIS A 46 -4.88 9.09 8.63
C HIS A 46 -6.32 9.28 8.12
N LEU A 47 -6.95 8.21 7.65
CA LEU A 47 -8.33 8.22 7.18
C LEU A 47 -9.36 8.09 8.31
N GLY A 48 -8.93 7.74 9.52
CA GLY A 48 -9.84 7.47 10.65
C GLY A 48 -10.66 6.18 10.46
N GLU A 49 -10.11 5.20 9.74
CA GLU A 49 -10.80 3.96 9.36
C GLU A 49 -10.00 2.73 9.82
N SER A 50 -10.65 1.56 9.83
CA SER A 50 -9.93 0.29 10.07
C SER A 50 -9.10 -0.10 8.85
N ILE A 51 -8.05 -0.92 9.05
CA ILE A 51 -7.25 -1.45 7.92
C ILE A 51 -8.12 -2.24 6.95
N GLU A 52 -9.10 -3.00 7.47
CA GLU A 52 -10.02 -3.78 6.67
C GLU A 52 -10.91 -2.90 5.79
N ASP A 53 -11.53 -1.86 6.37
CA ASP A 53 -12.39 -0.94 5.62
C ASP A 53 -11.62 -0.20 4.53
N VAL A 54 -10.43 0.30 4.86
CA VAL A 54 -9.55 0.93 3.87
C VAL A 54 -9.20 -0.05 2.75
N PHE A 55 -8.91 -1.31 3.08
CA PHE A 55 -8.60 -2.31 2.08
C PHE A 55 -9.77 -2.58 1.14
N ARG A 56 -10.95 -2.88 1.69
CA ARG A 56 -12.17 -3.19 0.93
C ARG A 56 -12.66 -2.03 0.07
N ALA A 57 -12.43 -0.79 0.51
CA ALA A 57 -12.92 0.40 -0.18
C ALA A 57 -11.89 1.02 -1.13
N ARG A 58 -10.58 0.89 -0.87
CA ARG A 58 -9.58 1.75 -1.54
C ARG A 58 -8.25 1.08 -1.89
N LEU A 59 -8.00 -0.16 -1.49
CA LEU A 59 -6.73 -0.82 -1.80
C LEU A 59 -6.94 -2.05 -2.70
N ALA A 60 -5.83 -2.58 -3.19
CA ALA A 60 -5.77 -3.85 -3.87
C ALA A 60 -4.44 -4.54 -3.52
N VAL A 61 -4.38 -5.85 -3.73
CA VAL A 61 -3.11 -6.58 -3.76
C VAL A 61 -2.66 -6.66 -5.21
N GLY A 62 -1.51 -6.08 -5.54
CA GLY A 62 -0.91 -6.21 -6.86
C GLY A 62 0.09 -7.36 -6.93
N VAL A 63 0.35 -7.84 -8.15
CA VAL A 63 1.45 -8.75 -8.48
C VAL A 63 2.60 -8.00 -9.17
N THR A 64 3.85 -8.35 -8.86
CA THR A 64 5.03 -7.88 -9.60
C THR A 64 5.97 -9.04 -9.93
N ALA A 65 6.67 -8.94 -11.06
CA ALA A 65 7.68 -9.90 -11.47
C ALA A 65 9.05 -9.53 -10.89
N MET A 66 9.73 -10.52 -10.32
CA MET A 66 11.07 -10.40 -9.78
C MET A 66 12.13 -10.82 -10.81
N PRO A 67 13.41 -10.43 -10.62
CA PRO A 67 14.49 -10.82 -11.53
C PRO A 67 14.69 -12.33 -11.68
N ASP A 68 14.36 -13.11 -10.65
CA ASP A 68 14.42 -14.58 -10.63
C ASP A 68 13.22 -15.24 -11.33
N GLY A 69 12.34 -14.46 -11.97
CA GLY A 69 11.09 -14.94 -12.58
C GLY A 69 9.96 -15.21 -11.59
N SER A 70 10.20 -15.11 -10.27
CA SER A 70 9.15 -15.29 -9.28
C SER A 70 8.16 -14.13 -9.29
N LEU A 71 6.92 -14.42 -8.90
CA LEU A 71 5.88 -13.42 -8.68
C LEU A 71 5.81 -13.08 -7.20
N ARG A 72 5.75 -11.78 -6.91
CA ARG A 72 5.57 -11.27 -5.55
C ARG A 72 4.35 -10.38 -5.47
N HIS A 73 3.77 -10.33 -4.27
CA HIS A 73 2.57 -9.59 -3.97
C HIS A 73 2.88 -8.41 -3.06
N GLY A 74 2.04 -7.40 -3.09
CA GLY A 74 2.15 -6.22 -2.24
C GLY A 74 0.88 -5.38 -2.32
N VAL A 75 0.69 -4.52 -1.34
CA VAL A 75 -0.52 -3.70 -1.24
C VAL A 75 -0.29 -2.35 -1.92
N MET A 76 -1.28 -1.92 -2.70
CA MET A 76 -1.26 -0.65 -3.42
C MET A 76 -2.64 0.02 -3.38
N PRO A 77 -2.73 1.34 -3.62
CA PRO A 77 -4.00 1.98 -3.88
C PRO A 77 -4.71 1.34 -5.06
N HIS A 78 -6.03 1.23 -4.95
CA HIS A 78 -6.86 0.76 -6.05
C HIS A 78 -6.83 1.76 -7.21
N LYS A 79 -6.78 1.24 -8.45
CA LYS A 79 -6.99 2.06 -9.65
C LYS A 79 -8.48 2.05 -10.00
N LEU A 80 -9.08 3.22 -10.06
CA LEU A 80 -10.42 3.44 -10.58
C LEU A 80 -10.40 3.17 -12.09
N ARG A 81 -10.94 2.02 -12.46
CA ARG A 81 -11.13 1.56 -13.84
C ARG A 81 -12.36 0.66 -13.89
N ASP A 82 -12.99 0.60 -15.06
CA ASP A 82 -14.22 -0.15 -15.30
C ASP A 82 -14.13 -1.60 -14.82
N GLY A 83 -15.06 -1.96 -13.93
CA GLY A 83 -15.37 -3.34 -13.53
C GLY A 83 -14.53 -3.96 -12.41
N LYS A 84 -13.39 -3.36 -12.02
CA LYS A 84 -12.59 -3.89 -10.91
C LYS A 84 -12.99 -3.26 -9.59
N LYS A 85 -13.21 -4.12 -8.59
CA LYS A 85 -13.54 -3.70 -7.23
C LYS A 85 -12.26 -3.57 -6.40
N PRO A 86 -12.20 -2.63 -5.44
CA PRO A 86 -11.17 -2.66 -4.41
C PRO A 86 -11.26 -3.93 -3.56
N GLY A 87 -10.23 -4.21 -2.76
CA GLY A 87 -10.09 -5.44 -1.99
C GLY A 87 -9.79 -6.69 -2.83
N SER A 88 -9.44 -6.54 -4.11
CA SER A 88 -9.14 -7.64 -5.03
C SER A 88 -7.64 -7.82 -5.28
N VAL A 89 -7.28 -8.94 -5.94
CA VAL A 89 -5.93 -9.23 -6.42
C VAL A 89 -5.84 -8.87 -7.90
N TRP A 90 -4.75 -8.18 -8.28
CA TRP A 90 -4.52 -7.69 -9.63
C TRP A 90 -3.32 -8.38 -10.28
N THR A 91 -3.53 -8.95 -11.47
CA THR A 91 -2.47 -9.58 -12.27
C THR A 91 -1.49 -8.54 -12.86
N LEU A 92 -0.35 -9.01 -13.38
CA LEU A 92 0.61 -8.15 -14.08
C LEU A 92 -0.03 -7.40 -15.26
N GLU A 93 -0.85 -8.09 -16.06
CA GLU A 93 -1.54 -7.51 -17.20
C GLU A 93 -2.55 -6.43 -16.74
N GLU A 94 -3.29 -6.70 -15.68
CA GLU A 94 -4.27 -5.77 -15.14
C GLU A 94 -3.62 -4.51 -14.59
N LEU A 95 -2.44 -4.65 -13.97
CA LEU A 95 -1.64 -3.56 -13.45
C LEU A 95 -0.93 -2.73 -14.52
N ALA A 96 -0.58 -3.33 -15.65
CA ALA A 96 0.05 -2.63 -16.78
C ALA A 96 -0.89 -1.61 -17.43
N ARG A 97 -2.20 -1.85 -17.35
CA ARG A 97 -3.21 -0.92 -17.87
C ARG A 97 -3.30 0.35 -17.00
N PRO A 98 -3.44 1.53 -17.62
CA PRO A 98 -3.56 2.80 -16.89
C PRO A 98 -4.89 2.87 -16.10
N GLY A 99 -4.91 3.73 -15.09
CA GLY A 99 -6.10 3.99 -14.30
C GLY A 99 -5.83 5.01 -13.19
N ARG A 100 -6.84 5.82 -12.88
CA ARG A 100 -6.74 6.88 -11.87
C ARG A 100 -6.67 6.27 -10.48
N CYS A 101 -5.70 6.69 -9.67
CA CYS A 101 -5.61 6.33 -8.26
C CYS A 101 -6.88 6.79 -7.51
N VAL A 102 -7.43 5.91 -6.67
CA VAL A 102 -8.62 6.22 -5.84
C VAL A 102 -8.43 7.42 -4.91
N PHE A 103 -7.18 7.73 -4.52
CA PHE A 103 -6.86 8.88 -3.67
C PHE A 103 -6.52 10.14 -4.46
N TYR A 104 -6.64 10.14 -5.78
CA TYR A 104 -6.43 11.33 -6.59
C TYR A 104 -7.77 11.96 -6.95
N ASP A 105 -8.16 12.98 -6.20
CA ASP A 105 -9.43 13.69 -6.37
C ASP A 105 -9.19 15.15 -6.72
N ARG A 106 -9.98 15.70 -7.65
CA ARG A 106 -9.92 17.12 -8.07
C ARG A 106 -8.50 17.69 -8.28
N GLY A 107 -7.61 16.87 -8.85
CA GLY A 107 -6.24 17.28 -9.15
C GLY A 107 -5.24 17.16 -7.98
N VAL A 108 -5.65 16.63 -6.84
CA VAL A 108 -4.81 16.52 -5.64
C VAL A 108 -4.78 15.09 -5.08
N CYS A 109 -3.65 14.70 -4.49
CA CYS A 109 -3.53 13.44 -3.74
C CYS A 109 -4.04 13.65 -2.31
N THR A 110 -5.16 13.02 -1.97
CA THR A 110 -5.81 13.20 -0.66
C THR A 110 -5.06 12.53 0.49
N ILE A 111 -4.11 11.65 0.20
CA ILE A 111 -3.29 10.93 1.19
C ILE A 111 -1.83 11.38 1.16
N TYR A 112 -1.52 12.57 0.62
CA TYR A 112 -0.15 13.03 0.40
C TYR A 112 0.81 12.80 1.59
N PRO A 113 0.44 13.09 2.85
CA PRO A 113 1.34 12.91 4.00
C PRO A 113 1.67 11.44 4.32
N VAL A 114 0.80 10.51 3.90
CA VAL A 114 0.92 9.05 4.16
C VAL A 114 0.90 8.26 2.85
N ARG A 115 1.33 8.90 1.76
CA ARG A 115 1.34 8.30 0.42
C ARG A 115 2.26 7.07 0.38
N PRO A 116 2.03 6.15 -0.59
CA PRO A 116 2.91 4.99 -0.76
C PRO A 116 4.39 5.38 -0.87
N GLU A 117 5.29 4.56 -0.32
CA GLU A 117 6.75 4.76 -0.40
C GLU A 117 7.21 5.00 -1.84
N GLU A 118 6.70 4.22 -2.80
CA GLU A 118 7.06 4.39 -4.20
C GLU A 118 6.65 5.78 -4.71
N CYS A 119 5.43 6.24 -4.39
CA CYS A 119 4.99 7.59 -4.73
C CYS A 119 5.88 8.67 -4.09
N ALA A 120 6.34 8.45 -2.86
CA ALA A 120 7.22 9.40 -2.16
C ALA A 120 8.62 9.49 -2.77
N ARG A 121 9.12 8.40 -3.34
CA ARG A 121 10.45 8.32 -3.94
C ARG A 121 10.49 8.64 -5.44
N MET A 122 9.38 8.43 -6.15
CA MET A 122 9.24 8.66 -7.59
C MET A 122 9.10 10.13 -7.99
N ILE A 123 9.21 11.05 -7.03
CA ILE A 123 8.99 12.48 -7.27
C ILE A 123 10.25 13.05 -7.93
N HIS A 124 10.17 13.36 -9.23
CA HIS A 124 11.11 14.13 -10.06
C HIS A 124 12.19 13.36 -10.85
N GLY A 125 11.81 12.85 -12.03
CA GLY A 125 12.79 12.43 -13.05
C GLY A 125 13.45 11.06 -12.81
N ALA A 126 12.89 10.25 -11.91
CA ALA A 126 13.30 8.85 -11.78
C ALA A 126 13.13 8.16 -13.14
N ARG A 127 14.21 7.54 -13.62
CA ARG A 127 14.19 6.72 -14.85
C ARG A 127 13.37 5.46 -14.58
N ASP A 128 12.77 4.87 -15.61
CA ASP A 128 11.96 3.64 -15.48
C ASP A 128 12.69 2.52 -14.71
N ALA A 129 14.00 2.37 -14.92
CA ALA A 129 14.82 1.41 -14.20
C ALA A 129 14.85 1.65 -12.68
N GLU A 130 14.87 2.91 -12.25
CA GLU A 130 14.85 3.28 -10.83
C GLU A 130 13.47 3.00 -10.22
N ALA A 131 12.39 3.32 -10.94
CA ALA A 131 11.03 2.99 -10.52
C ALA A 131 10.85 1.49 -10.28
N VAL A 132 11.34 0.68 -11.21
CA VAL A 132 11.33 -0.79 -11.11
C VAL A 132 12.15 -1.26 -9.92
N ALA A 133 13.34 -0.70 -9.70
CA ALA A 133 14.19 -1.05 -8.56
C ALA A 133 13.51 -0.70 -7.21
N VAL A 134 12.91 0.48 -7.11
CA VAL A 134 12.17 0.92 -5.92
C VAL A 134 10.99 -0.01 -5.65
N ARG A 135 10.18 -0.33 -6.68
CA ARG A 135 9.05 -1.25 -6.54
C ARG A 135 9.51 -2.63 -6.08
N ARG A 136 10.56 -3.18 -6.68
CA ARG A 136 11.12 -4.48 -6.27
C ARG A 136 11.59 -4.47 -4.83
N ALA A 137 12.25 -3.40 -4.39
CA ALA A 137 12.68 -3.25 -3.00
C ALA A 137 11.47 -3.20 -2.05
N ILE A 138 10.42 -2.43 -2.38
CA ILE A 138 9.19 -2.35 -1.57
C ILE A 138 8.50 -3.71 -1.49
N VAL A 139 8.31 -4.37 -2.62
CA VAL A 139 7.62 -5.66 -2.70
C VAL A 139 8.43 -6.77 -2.04
N GLY A 140 9.76 -6.69 -2.04
CA GLY A 140 10.64 -7.60 -1.29
C GLY A 140 10.40 -7.60 0.23
N HIS A 141 9.81 -6.53 0.79
CA HIS A 141 9.45 -6.48 2.21
C HIS A 141 8.10 -7.13 2.53
N TRP A 142 7.28 -7.48 1.54
CA TRP A 142 6.01 -8.15 1.76
C TRP A 142 6.20 -9.67 1.89
N THR A 143 6.30 -10.12 3.14
CA THR A 143 6.33 -11.55 3.47
C THR A 143 4.93 -12.16 3.49
N PRO A 144 4.80 -13.50 3.47
CA PRO A 144 3.51 -14.16 3.68
C PRO A 144 2.79 -13.74 4.95
N GLN A 145 3.53 -13.55 6.04
CA GLN A 145 3.00 -13.11 7.33
C GLN A 145 2.48 -11.68 7.24
N ALA A 146 3.21 -10.78 6.59
CA ALA A 146 2.80 -9.39 6.40
C ALA A 146 1.54 -9.27 5.50
N LEU A 147 1.39 -10.16 4.52
CA LEU A 147 0.25 -10.19 3.62
C LEU A 147 -0.96 -10.98 4.15
N ALA A 148 -0.79 -11.78 5.21
CA ALA A 148 -1.84 -12.67 5.73
C ALA A 148 -3.18 -11.96 6.00
N PRO A 149 -3.22 -10.74 6.60
CA PRO A 149 -4.49 -10.04 6.81
C PRO A 149 -5.21 -9.73 5.49
N PHE A 150 -4.48 -9.33 4.47
CA PHE A 150 -5.06 -9.00 3.15
C PHE A 150 -5.44 -10.25 2.37
N ALA A 151 -4.65 -11.32 2.45
CA ALA A 151 -4.96 -12.61 1.84
C ALA A 151 -6.33 -13.12 2.32
N ALA A 152 -6.57 -13.09 3.64
CA ALA A 152 -7.84 -13.49 4.23
C ALA A 152 -9.01 -12.64 3.69
N LEU A 153 -8.83 -11.33 3.54
CA LEU A 153 -9.86 -10.42 3.06
C LEU A 153 -10.19 -10.60 1.57
N THR A 154 -9.22 -11.00 0.75
CA THR A 154 -9.44 -11.22 -0.69
C THR A 154 -10.21 -12.51 -0.98
N GLY A 155 -10.21 -13.48 -0.05
CA GLY A 155 -10.70 -14.84 -0.31
C GLY A 155 -9.86 -15.61 -1.34
N VAL A 156 -8.73 -15.05 -1.80
CA VAL A 156 -7.84 -15.65 -2.78
C VAL A 156 -6.52 -16.04 -2.11
N ARG A 157 -6.00 -17.19 -2.50
CA ARG A 157 -4.68 -17.63 -2.07
C ARG A 157 -3.60 -16.80 -2.78
N LEU A 158 -3.00 -15.84 -2.08
CA LEU A 158 -1.96 -14.96 -2.65
C LEU A 158 -0.64 -15.68 -2.94
N PHE A 159 -0.34 -16.78 -2.25
CA PHE A 159 0.90 -17.53 -2.46
C PHE A 159 0.57 -18.89 -3.02
N GLY A 160 1.23 -19.29 -4.10
CA GLY A 160 1.01 -20.60 -4.72
C GLY A 160 1.12 -21.76 -3.72
N ALA A 161 0.68 -22.94 -4.15
CA ALA A 161 1.19 -24.16 -3.52
C ALA A 161 2.72 -24.06 -3.50
N PRO A 162 3.40 -24.41 -2.39
CA PRO A 162 4.85 -24.59 -2.46
C PRO A 162 5.14 -25.48 -3.67
N PRO A 163 6.18 -25.19 -4.47
CA PRO A 163 6.47 -25.96 -5.68
C PRO A 163 6.42 -27.46 -5.34
N ALA A 164 5.71 -28.24 -6.15
CA ALA A 164 5.58 -29.69 -5.94
C ALA A 164 7.00 -30.28 -5.85
N GLY A 165 7.45 -30.62 -4.65
CA GLY A 165 8.84 -30.97 -4.36
C GLY A 165 9.45 -30.30 -3.13
N ALA A 166 8.89 -29.19 -2.63
CA ALA A 166 9.29 -28.56 -1.37
C ALA A 166 8.61 -29.22 -0.14
N ALA A 167 8.39 -30.53 -0.19
CA ALA A 167 8.16 -31.33 1.01
C ALA A 167 9.48 -31.36 1.78
N GLY A 168 9.75 -30.27 2.51
CA GLY A 168 10.87 -30.20 3.44
C GLY A 168 10.78 -31.42 4.35
N LYS A 169 11.88 -32.17 4.43
CA LYS A 169 12.05 -33.22 5.44
C LYS A 169 11.60 -32.61 6.77
N ALA A 170 10.49 -33.12 7.31
CA ALA A 170 10.04 -32.75 8.63
C ALA A 170 11.23 -32.99 9.57
N GLY A 171 11.83 -31.91 10.07
CA GLY A 171 12.85 -32.02 11.10
C GLY A 171 12.25 -32.82 12.26
N PRO A 172 13.02 -33.72 12.91
CA PRO A 172 12.51 -34.59 13.95
C PRO A 172 11.77 -33.75 15.00
N GLY A 173 10.49 -34.06 15.19
CA GLY A 173 9.57 -33.29 16.00
C GLY A 173 10.13 -33.07 17.41
N ARG A 174 10.30 -31.80 17.80
CA ARG A 174 10.45 -31.46 19.21
C ARG A 174 9.13 -31.81 19.90
N LYS A 175 9.16 -32.81 20.79
CA LYS A 175 8.06 -33.12 21.71
C LYS A 175 7.70 -31.84 22.50
N PRO A 176 6.43 -31.41 22.50
CA PRO A 176 5.98 -30.35 23.39
C PRO A 176 6.04 -30.88 24.83
N THR A 177 6.96 -30.33 25.61
CA THR A 177 7.00 -30.50 27.06
C THR A 177 6.58 -29.15 27.65
N GLY A 178 5.48 -29.13 28.40
CA GLY A 178 5.10 -27.91 29.12
C GLY A 178 3.60 -27.76 29.35
N LYS A 179 3.10 -28.47 30.35
CA LYS A 179 1.82 -28.24 31.01
C LYS A 179 1.94 -26.92 31.80
N GLY A 180 1.26 -25.86 31.35
CA GLY A 180 1.24 -24.55 32.02
C GLY A 180 -0.14 -24.24 32.60
N PRO A 181 -0.23 -23.60 33.79
CA PRO A 181 -1.44 -23.58 34.62
C PRO A 181 -2.48 -22.54 34.19
N ALA A 182 -3.73 -22.82 34.58
CA ALA A 182 -4.89 -21.95 34.46
C ALA A 182 -4.71 -20.66 35.28
N GLY A 183 -4.58 -19.52 34.58
CA GLY A 183 -4.59 -18.18 35.17
C GLY A 183 -5.95 -17.51 35.00
N LYS A 184 -6.58 -17.19 36.14
CA LYS A 184 -7.80 -16.38 36.27
C LYS A 184 -7.56 -14.97 35.73
N GLY A 185 -8.53 -14.42 34.99
CA GLY A 185 -8.43 -13.10 34.34
C GLY A 185 -8.65 -11.91 35.28
N PRO A 186 -8.70 -10.68 34.71
CA PRO A 186 -9.47 -9.61 35.31
C PRO A 186 -10.46 -8.92 34.36
N ALA A 187 -11.54 -8.50 35.02
CA ALA A 187 -12.56 -7.48 34.76
C ALA A 187 -12.57 -6.70 33.43
N ALA A 188 -13.76 -6.67 32.84
CA ALA A 188 -14.17 -5.77 31.79
C ALA A 188 -14.34 -4.33 32.31
N GLU A 189 -13.66 -3.36 31.70
CA GLU A 189 -13.98 -1.94 31.83
C GLU A 189 -14.92 -1.51 30.69
N SER A 190 -16.15 -1.18 31.07
CA SER A 190 -17.20 -0.61 30.24
C SER A 190 -17.01 0.91 30.12
N GLY A 191 -16.22 1.35 29.14
CA GLY A 191 -16.08 2.76 28.78
C GLY A 191 -17.29 3.28 28.00
N ALA A 192 -18.17 4.04 28.65
CA ALA A 192 -19.30 4.73 28.05
C ALA A 192 -18.83 5.78 27.01
N ARG A 193 -19.21 5.60 25.75
CA ARG A 193 -18.97 6.58 24.68
C ARG A 193 -19.96 7.74 24.81
N ARG A 194 -19.47 8.95 25.07
CA ARG A 194 -20.25 10.18 25.00
C ARG A 194 -20.71 10.42 23.55
N ALA A 195 -22.01 10.60 23.37
CA ALA A 195 -22.61 11.01 22.10
C ALA A 195 -22.15 12.44 21.73
N VAL A 196 -21.46 12.57 20.60
CA VAL A 196 -21.13 13.87 20.01
C VAL A 196 -22.40 14.40 19.32
N ARG A 197 -22.93 15.53 19.80
CA ARG A 197 -24.08 16.18 19.18
C ARG A 197 -23.68 16.78 17.82
N PRO A 198 -24.52 16.65 16.78
CA PRO A 198 -24.26 17.25 15.47
C PRO A 198 -24.29 18.78 15.57
N ARG A 199 -23.37 19.43 14.86
CA ARG A 199 -23.25 20.89 14.76
C ARG A 199 -24.33 21.41 13.80
N PRO A 200 -25.12 22.43 14.16
CA PRO A 200 -26.14 22.98 13.27
C PRO A 200 -25.54 23.64 12.02
N PRO A 201 -26.27 23.65 10.89
CA PRO A 201 -25.80 24.26 9.65
C PRO A 201 -25.62 25.77 9.81
N ARG A 202 -24.51 26.30 9.27
CA ARG A 202 -24.29 27.74 9.17
C ARG A 202 -25.26 28.31 8.15
N ARG A 203 -26.15 29.22 8.59
CA ARG A 203 -26.93 30.07 7.68
C ARG A 203 -25.96 30.94 6.88
N GLY A 204 -25.96 30.76 5.56
CA GLY A 204 -25.30 31.69 4.65
C GLY A 204 -26.07 33.00 4.60
N SER A 205 -25.36 34.10 4.80
CA SER A 205 -25.84 35.45 4.53
C SER A 205 -26.03 35.60 3.01
N ARG A 206 -27.20 36.10 2.62
CA ARG A 206 -27.50 36.53 1.25
C ARG A 206 -26.69 37.78 0.89
#